data_AF-A0A1G9WWN8-F1
#
_entry.id   AF-A0A1G9WWN8-F1
#
_cell.length_a   1.000
_cell.length_b   1.000
_cell.length_c   1.000
_cell.angle_alpha   90.00
_cell.angle_beta   90.00
_cell.angle_gamma   90.00
#
_symmetry.space_group_name_H-M   'P 1'
#
loop_
_entity.id
_entity.type
_entity.pdbx_description
1 polymer ?
#
loop_
_entity_poly.entity_id
_entity_poly.type
_entity_poly.pdbx_seq_one_letter_code
_entity_poly.pdbx_strand_id
1 'polypeptide(L)'
;MALFTFGTPAQRFAKKFNPLRDTVYDADAMFSGSRMSADLAALEPLAESVGADSAELADWLWLQFVVFRKRQLHTEGLPLGLRALALRAAKGGLTPTERYEQHYALGESALEAEDYDTAVEHLQQSSHWAAHEGATLGIDQKLGIREEIGYALHEAGRFAEALAHNRQLLADAQSAFGSSTDERLSGLINNLAQNAYELGEHAQAQAWLQQRLALGQASQDTDIVLDTLFQLGVLAHETGRPAEARALFQQRVDIARTKDDEDLLEGALATLAEFEEREQQGQPG
;
A
#
# COMPACT_ATOMS: atom_id res chain seq x y z
N MET A 1 -29.86 14.70 52.01
CA MET A 1 -30.03 14.37 50.58
C MET A 1 -28.69 14.53 49.89
N ALA A 2 -27.98 13.43 49.64
CA ALA A 2 -26.76 13.48 48.82
C ALA A 2 -27.20 13.62 47.36
N LEU A 3 -26.92 14.76 46.74
CA LEU A 3 -27.07 14.95 45.31
C LEU A 3 -25.98 14.11 44.63
N PHE A 4 -26.35 12.95 44.09
CA PHE A 4 -25.49 12.22 43.16
C PHE A 4 -25.35 13.08 41.91
N THR A 5 -24.27 13.85 41.80
CA THR A 5 -23.93 14.52 40.55
C THR A 5 -23.44 13.47 39.56
N PHE A 6 -24.36 12.92 38.77
CA PHE A 6 -23.99 12.14 37.60
C PHE A 6 -23.25 13.08 36.63
N GLY A 7 -22.01 12.72 36.27
CA GLY A 7 -21.22 13.51 35.32
C GLY A 7 -21.93 13.69 33.97
N THR A 8 -21.54 14.72 33.23
CA THR A 8 -22.08 15.00 31.89
C THR A 8 -21.91 13.78 30.96
N PRO A 9 -22.70 13.65 29.87
CA PRO A 9 -22.49 12.60 28.88
C PRO A 9 -21.02 12.48 28.43
N ALA A 10 -20.36 13.61 28.14
CA ALA A 10 -18.95 13.65 27.77
C ALA A 10 -18.01 13.12 28.88
N GLN A 11 -18.24 13.50 30.15
CA GLN A 11 -17.44 12.99 31.28
C GLN A 11 -17.61 11.48 31.47
N ARG A 12 -18.84 10.97 31.30
CA ARG A 12 -19.13 9.54 31.38
C ARG A 12 -18.50 8.78 30.22
N PHE A 13 -18.54 9.35 29.01
CA PHE A 13 -17.89 8.80 27.83
C PHE A 13 -16.37 8.70 28.06
N ALA A 14 -15.71 9.81 28.37
CA ALA A 14 -14.26 9.85 28.57
C ALA A 14 -13.79 8.86 29.63
N LYS A 15 -14.53 8.71 30.74
CA LYS A 15 -14.20 7.74 31.79
C LYS A 15 -14.16 6.29 31.31
N LYS A 16 -15.03 5.92 30.35
CA LYS A 16 -15.08 4.56 29.79
C LYS A 16 -14.20 4.40 28.55
N PHE A 17 -14.10 5.43 27.74
CA PHE A 17 -13.39 5.42 26.46
C PHE A 17 -11.87 5.51 26.64
N ASN A 18 -11.36 6.40 27.49
CA ASN A 18 -9.93 6.64 27.60
C ASN A 18 -9.12 5.37 27.95
N PRO A 19 -9.54 4.51 28.90
CA PRO A 19 -8.81 3.27 29.16
C PRO A 19 -8.73 2.33 27.93
N LEU A 20 -9.79 2.27 27.11
CA LEU A 20 -9.80 1.47 25.89
C LEU A 20 -8.86 2.08 24.84
N ARG A 21 -8.96 3.40 24.63
CA ARG A 21 -8.08 4.16 23.73
C ARG A 21 -6.62 3.96 24.10
N ASP A 22 -6.28 4.17 25.36
CA ASP A 22 -4.92 4.09 25.87
C ASP A 22 -4.39 2.65 25.69
N THR A 23 -5.21 1.62 25.91
CA THR A 23 -4.85 0.21 25.62
C THR A 23 -4.58 -0.04 24.14
N VAL A 24 -5.33 0.56 23.22
CA VAL A 24 -5.18 0.33 21.77
C VAL A 24 -3.92 0.99 21.19
N TYR A 25 -3.53 2.15 21.75
CA TYR A 25 -2.35 2.90 21.31
C TYR A 25 -1.08 2.61 22.10
N ASP A 26 -1.18 1.88 23.20
CA ASP A 26 0.00 1.34 23.88
C ASP A 26 0.66 0.27 23.02
N ALA A 27 1.90 0.53 22.60
CA ALA A 27 2.67 -0.36 21.73
C ALA A 27 3.02 -1.69 22.41
N ASP A 28 3.06 -1.72 23.75
CA ASP A 28 3.41 -2.90 24.54
C ASP A 28 2.16 -3.67 25.01
N ALA A 29 0.96 -3.11 24.82
CA ALA A 29 -0.28 -3.72 25.28
C ALA A 29 -0.77 -4.83 24.35
N MET A 30 -1.05 -6.00 24.94
CA MET A 30 -1.75 -7.10 24.27
C MET A 30 -3.23 -7.09 24.65
N PHE A 31 -4.12 -7.05 23.66
CA PHE A 31 -5.57 -7.12 23.88
C PHE A 31 -6.26 -8.02 22.85
N SER A 32 -7.42 -8.57 23.24
CA SER A 32 -8.29 -9.31 22.32
C SER A 32 -9.04 -8.31 21.43
N GLY A 33 -8.77 -8.32 20.12
CA GLY A 33 -9.43 -7.42 19.17
C GLY A 33 -10.96 -7.58 19.14
N SER A 34 -11.48 -8.80 19.23
CA SER A 34 -12.92 -9.07 19.27
C SER A 34 -13.57 -8.54 20.55
N ARG A 35 -12.93 -8.70 21.70
CA ARG A 35 -13.40 -8.12 22.96
C ARG A 35 -13.35 -6.59 22.93
N MET A 36 -12.25 -6.00 22.46
CA MET A 36 -12.12 -4.55 22.31
C MET A 36 -13.20 -3.98 21.38
N SER A 37 -13.52 -4.68 20.29
CA SER A 37 -14.61 -4.28 19.38
C SER A 37 -15.97 -4.30 20.10
N ALA A 38 -16.25 -5.32 20.92
CA ALA A 38 -17.48 -5.40 21.70
C ALA A 38 -17.55 -4.31 22.80
N ASP A 39 -16.44 -4.06 23.49
CA ASP A 39 -16.35 -3.02 24.53
C ASP A 39 -16.56 -1.62 23.91
N LEU A 40 -16.02 -1.36 22.72
CA LEU A 40 -16.25 -0.12 21.98
C LEU A 40 -17.69 -0.02 21.45
N ALA A 41 -18.27 -1.09 20.92
CA ALA A 41 -19.66 -1.09 20.47
C ALA A 41 -20.63 -0.75 21.61
N ALA A 42 -20.36 -1.22 22.83
CA ALA A 42 -21.14 -0.88 24.01
C ALA A 42 -21.10 0.62 24.40
N LEU A 43 -20.17 1.41 23.83
CA LEU A 43 -20.09 2.86 24.03
C LEU A 43 -20.88 3.67 23.01
N GLU A 44 -21.42 3.06 21.94
CA GLU A 44 -22.15 3.75 20.87
C GLU A 44 -23.26 4.68 21.40
N PRO A 45 -24.21 4.21 22.24
CA PRO A 45 -25.31 5.08 22.67
C PRO A 45 -24.82 6.26 23.51
N LEU A 46 -23.69 6.08 24.20
CA LEU A 46 -23.09 7.12 25.03
C LEU A 46 -22.36 8.15 24.16
N ALA A 47 -21.61 7.72 23.15
CA ALA A 47 -20.95 8.59 22.18
C ALA A 47 -21.98 9.46 21.43
N GLU A 48 -23.05 8.85 20.92
CA GLU A 48 -24.14 9.57 20.24
C GLU A 48 -24.85 10.56 21.15
N SER A 49 -25.04 10.22 22.43
CA SER A 49 -25.69 11.11 23.41
C SER A 49 -24.89 12.39 23.71
N VAL A 50 -23.59 12.44 23.39
CA VAL A 50 -22.80 13.68 23.48
C VAL A 50 -23.16 14.64 22.36
N GLY A 51 -23.43 14.12 21.16
CA GLY A 51 -23.87 14.88 20.00
C GLY A 51 -23.46 14.21 18.68
N ALA A 52 -24.31 14.34 17.66
CA ALA A 52 -24.09 13.77 16.32
C ALA A 52 -22.86 14.35 15.61
N ASP A 53 -22.45 15.56 15.97
CA ASP A 53 -21.25 16.22 15.48
C ASP A 53 -20.25 16.42 16.62
N SER A 54 -20.18 15.52 17.62
CA SER A 54 -19.27 15.65 18.76
C SER A 54 -17.85 15.17 18.45
N ALA A 55 -16.85 15.65 19.21
CA ALA A 55 -15.46 15.21 19.02
C ALA A 55 -15.29 13.80 19.58
N GLU A 56 -16.04 13.49 20.64
CA GLU A 56 -16.19 12.19 21.27
C GLU A 56 -16.71 11.13 20.30
N LEU A 57 -17.73 11.46 19.49
CA LEU A 57 -18.21 10.55 18.44
C LEU A 57 -17.12 10.31 17.39
N ALA A 58 -16.40 11.35 16.97
CA ALA A 58 -15.30 11.20 16.01
C ALA A 58 -14.15 10.34 16.57
N ASP A 59 -13.78 10.53 17.84
CA ASP A 59 -12.75 9.74 18.51
C ASP A 59 -13.17 8.28 18.69
N TRP A 60 -14.43 8.05 19.05
CA TRP A 60 -14.99 6.70 19.13
C TRP A 60 -14.98 5.98 17.78
N LEU A 61 -15.47 6.62 16.72
CA LEU A 61 -15.46 6.08 15.36
C LEU A 61 -14.03 5.77 14.90
N TRP A 62 -13.09 6.68 15.13
CA TRP A 62 -11.69 6.49 14.76
C TRP A 62 -11.05 5.32 15.51
N LEU A 63 -11.30 5.20 16.81
CA LEU A 63 -10.74 4.10 17.59
C LEU A 63 -11.32 2.75 17.15
N GLN A 64 -12.62 2.70 16.82
CA GLN A 64 -13.20 1.50 16.20
C GLN A 64 -12.49 1.17 14.88
N PHE A 65 -12.34 2.13 13.98
CA PHE A 65 -11.60 1.96 12.74
C PHE A 65 -10.19 1.38 12.97
N VAL A 66 -9.43 1.93 13.93
CA VAL A 66 -8.08 1.42 14.27
C VAL A 66 -8.13 -0.03 14.77
N VAL A 67 -9.12 -0.41 15.58
CA VAL A 67 -9.29 -1.79 16.06
C VAL A 67 -9.67 -2.73 14.91
N PHE A 68 -10.51 -2.29 13.98
CA PHE A 68 -10.87 -3.05 12.79
C PHE A 68 -9.65 -3.28 11.89
N ARG A 69 -8.82 -2.25 11.65
CA ARG A 69 -7.54 -2.39 10.93
C ARG A 69 -6.61 -3.41 11.58
N LYS A 70 -6.42 -3.34 12.90
CA LYS A 70 -5.60 -4.32 13.65
C LYS A 70 -6.15 -5.76 13.57
N ARG A 71 -7.41 -5.93 13.17
CA ARG A 71 -8.07 -7.22 12.95
C ARG A 71 -8.17 -7.61 11.47
N GLN A 72 -7.59 -6.82 10.56
CA GLN A 72 -7.70 -6.99 9.11
C GLN A 72 -9.15 -6.94 8.58
N LEU A 73 -10.03 -6.22 9.29
CA LEU A 73 -11.43 -6.00 8.90
C LEU A 73 -11.56 -4.63 8.21
N HIS A 74 -10.87 -4.48 7.09
CA HIS A 74 -10.70 -3.20 6.41
C HIS A 74 -12.01 -2.70 5.77
N THR A 75 -12.77 -3.58 5.12
CA THR A 75 -14.06 -3.26 4.49
C THR A 75 -15.07 -2.72 5.51
N GLU A 76 -15.16 -3.31 6.70
CA GLU A 76 -16.09 -2.87 7.74
C GLU A 76 -15.57 -1.65 8.52
N GLY A 77 -14.25 -1.53 8.68
CA GLY A 77 -13.63 -0.42 9.40
C GLY A 77 -13.62 0.89 8.62
N LEU A 78 -13.38 0.84 7.31
CA LEU A 78 -13.16 2.03 6.47
C LEU A 78 -14.28 3.08 6.57
N PRO A 79 -15.58 2.74 6.50
CA PRO A 79 -16.66 3.71 6.65
C PRO A 79 -16.63 4.46 8.00
N LEU A 80 -16.17 3.80 9.08
CA LEU A 80 -16.04 4.42 10.40
C LEU A 80 -14.93 5.47 10.41
N GLY A 81 -13.78 5.14 9.79
CA GLY A 81 -12.65 6.04 9.67
C GLY A 81 -12.97 7.27 8.82
N LEU A 82 -13.64 7.07 7.67
CA LEU A 82 -14.09 8.16 6.79
C LEU A 82 -15.05 9.10 7.52
N ARG A 83 -16.04 8.55 8.25
CA ARG A 83 -16.98 9.33 9.05
C ARG A 83 -16.28 10.09 10.18
N ALA A 84 -15.32 9.46 10.86
CA ALA A 84 -14.54 10.12 11.91
C ALA A 84 -13.75 11.32 11.38
N LEU A 85 -13.08 11.15 10.23
CA LEU A 85 -12.31 12.22 9.60
C LEU A 85 -13.21 13.39 9.18
N ALA A 86 -14.38 13.12 8.59
CA ALA A 86 -15.34 14.16 8.20
C ALA A 86 -15.80 15.00 9.41
N LEU A 87 -16.09 14.36 10.54
CA LEU A 87 -16.46 15.04 11.79
C LEU A 87 -15.32 15.91 12.34
N ARG A 88 -14.07 15.44 12.28
CA ARG A 88 -12.90 16.22 12.70
C ARG A 88 -12.62 17.40 11.77
N ALA A 89 -12.74 17.21 10.46
CA ALA A 89 -12.53 18.25 9.46
C ALA A 89 -13.51 19.42 9.66
N ALA A 90 -14.77 19.14 9.99
CA ALA A 90 -15.79 20.16 10.29
C ALA A 90 -15.45 21.03 11.51
N LYS A 91 -14.65 20.52 12.45
CA LYS A 91 -14.26 21.22 13.68
C LYS A 91 -12.92 21.94 13.62
N GLY A 92 -12.09 21.61 12.62
CA GLY A 92 -10.72 22.10 12.51
C GLY A 92 -9.80 21.53 13.59
N GLY A 93 -8.56 22.03 13.64
CA GLY A 93 -7.61 21.75 14.73
C GLY A 93 -6.62 20.61 14.50
N LEU A 94 -6.70 19.85 13.40
CA LEU A 94 -5.67 18.87 13.06
C LEU A 94 -4.43 19.56 12.49
N THR A 95 -3.27 19.23 13.07
CA THR A 95 -1.94 19.57 12.54
C THR A 95 -1.70 18.88 11.19
N PRO A 96 -0.74 19.36 10.37
CA PRO A 96 -0.35 18.66 9.14
C PRO A 96 0.05 17.20 9.38
N THR A 97 0.75 16.93 10.49
CA THR A 97 1.11 15.55 10.91
C THR A 97 -0.14 14.68 11.11
N GLU A 98 -1.08 15.12 11.94
CA GLU A 98 -2.30 14.33 12.19
C GLU A 98 -3.16 14.16 10.94
N ARG A 99 -3.13 15.13 10.00
CA ARG A 99 -3.87 15.03 8.74
C ARG A 99 -3.26 13.98 7.83
N TYR A 100 -1.94 14.01 7.61
CA TYR A 100 -1.34 12.98 6.76
C TYR A 100 -1.53 11.60 7.39
N GLU A 101 -1.38 11.44 8.70
CA GLU A 101 -1.53 10.14 9.37
C GLU A 101 -2.94 9.57 9.20
N GLN A 102 -3.96 10.43 9.35
CA GLN A 102 -5.34 9.99 9.18
C GLN A 102 -5.65 9.63 7.72
N HIS A 103 -5.19 10.44 6.78
CA HIS A 103 -5.37 10.14 5.36
C HIS A 103 -4.58 8.90 4.94
N TYR A 104 -3.35 8.70 5.41
CA TYR A 104 -2.55 7.51 5.13
C TYR A 104 -3.25 6.25 5.65
N ALA A 105 -3.70 6.26 6.92
CA ALA A 105 -4.42 5.14 7.51
C ALA A 105 -5.68 4.74 6.74
N LEU A 106 -6.42 5.73 6.21
CA LEU A 106 -7.60 5.49 5.37
C LEU A 106 -7.21 4.96 3.99
N GLY A 107 -6.16 5.51 3.38
CA GLY A 107 -5.61 5.05 2.10
C GLY A 107 -5.17 3.59 2.16
N GLU A 108 -4.36 3.22 3.16
CA GLU A 108 -3.94 1.84 3.39
C GLU A 108 -5.16 0.92 3.60
N SER A 109 -6.12 1.33 4.43
CA SER A 109 -7.31 0.51 4.66
C SER A 109 -8.23 0.40 3.44
N ALA A 110 -8.19 1.37 2.53
CA ALA A 110 -8.94 1.32 1.30
C ALA A 110 -8.25 0.40 0.27
N LEU A 111 -6.92 0.38 0.20
CA LEU A 111 -6.16 -0.62 -0.57
C LEU A 111 -6.53 -2.04 -0.16
N GLU A 112 -6.48 -2.33 1.15
CA GLU A 112 -6.80 -3.66 1.70
C GLU A 112 -8.28 -4.04 1.54
N ALA A 113 -9.16 -3.05 1.36
CA ALA A 113 -10.58 -3.26 1.07
C ALA A 113 -10.89 -3.30 -0.44
N GLU A 114 -9.86 -3.20 -1.30
CA GLU A 114 -9.97 -3.09 -2.76
C GLU A 114 -10.84 -1.89 -3.23
N ASP A 115 -10.97 -0.86 -2.39
CA ASP A 115 -11.62 0.42 -2.73
C ASP A 115 -10.55 1.39 -3.26
N TYR A 116 -10.09 1.12 -4.48
CA TYR A 116 -8.92 1.81 -5.03
C TYR A 116 -9.16 3.30 -5.31
N ASP A 117 -10.38 3.73 -5.61
CA ASP A 117 -10.70 5.15 -5.79
C ASP A 117 -10.56 5.91 -4.47
N THR A 118 -11.10 5.35 -3.37
CA THR A 118 -10.90 5.93 -2.03
C THR A 118 -9.43 5.89 -1.63
N ALA A 119 -8.71 4.82 -1.96
CA ALA A 119 -7.27 4.73 -1.70
C ALA A 119 -6.50 5.85 -2.41
N VAL A 120 -6.73 6.06 -3.70
CA VAL A 120 -6.09 7.14 -4.48
C VAL A 120 -6.35 8.49 -3.84
N GLU A 121 -7.61 8.81 -3.53
CA GLU A 121 -7.98 10.09 -2.92
C GLU A 121 -7.23 10.30 -1.60
N HIS A 122 -7.29 9.33 -0.70
CA HIS A 122 -6.72 9.48 0.63
C HIS A 122 -5.19 9.43 0.64
N LEU A 123 -4.54 8.65 -0.22
CA LEU A 123 -3.09 8.67 -0.35
C LEU A 123 -2.59 9.99 -0.97
N GLN A 124 -3.32 10.58 -1.93
CA GLN A 124 -3.01 11.90 -2.46
C GLN A 124 -3.13 12.99 -1.38
N GLN A 125 -4.17 12.95 -0.56
CA GLN A 125 -4.31 13.86 0.58
C GLN A 125 -3.19 13.64 1.61
N SER A 126 -2.81 12.38 1.87
CA SER A 126 -1.68 12.06 2.74
C SER A 126 -0.38 12.70 2.22
N SER A 127 -0.07 12.51 0.94
CA SER A 127 1.12 13.10 0.30
C SER A 127 1.09 14.63 0.35
N HIS A 128 -0.07 15.24 0.13
CA HIS A 128 -0.27 16.69 0.22
C HIS A 128 0.05 17.22 1.63
N TRP A 129 -0.48 16.59 2.68
CA TRP A 129 -0.23 17.00 4.06
C TRP A 129 1.19 16.68 4.53
N ALA A 130 1.79 15.58 4.07
CA ALA A 130 3.19 15.22 4.34
C ALA A 130 4.19 16.24 3.75
N ALA A 131 3.79 17.00 2.72
CA ALA A 131 4.59 18.07 2.12
C ALA A 131 4.52 19.42 2.87
N HIS A 132 3.57 19.60 3.80
CA HIS A 132 3.39 20.86 4.51
C HIS A 132 4.49 21.13 5.54
N GLU A 133 4.74 22.42 5.80
CA GLU A 133 5.56 22.86 6.93
C GLU A 133 4.92 22.39 8.24
N GLY A 134 5.69 21.67 9.06
CA GLY A 134 5.21 21.06 10.30
C GLY A 134 4.88 19.57 10.21
N ALA A 135 4.87 18.97 9.02
CA ALA A 135 4.83 17.51 8.88
C ALA A 135 6.19 16.88 9.17
N THR A 136 6.22 15.84 10.00
CA THR A 136 7.45 15.17 10.46
C THR A 136 7.69 13.86 9.72
N LEU A 137 8.12 13.93 8.45
CA LEU A 137 8.53 12.76 7.66
C LEU A 137 9.88 12.96 6.99
N GLY A 138 10.68 11.89 6.96
CA GLY A 138 11.87 11.80 6.12
C GLY A 138 11.52 11.73 4.64
N ILE A 139 12.51 12.01 3.78
CA ILE A 139 12.32 11.97 2.32
C ILE A 139 11.86 10.58 1.84
N ASP A 140 12.43 9.51 2.39
CA ASP A 140 12.09 8.13 2.03
C ASP A 140 10.61 7.82 2.32
N GLN A 141 10.09 8.25 3.47
CA GLN A 141 8.67 8.05 3.81
C GLN A 141 7.75 8.83 2.85
N LYS A 142 8.14 10.04 2.45
CA LYS A 142 7.36 10.84 1.48
C LYS A 142 7.36 10.20 0.09
N LEU A 143 8.47 9.59 -0.31
CA LEU A 143 8.55 8.82 -1.56
C LEU A 143 7.69 7.56 -1.48
N GLY A 144 7.69 6.84 -0.35
CA GLY A 144 6.86 5.66 -0.12
C GLY A 144 5.36 5.93 -0.28
N ILE A 145 4.83 7.00 0.32
CA ILE A 145 3.42 7.38 0.14
C ILE A 145 3.10 7.61 -1.34
N ARG A 146 4.04 8.21 -2.10
CA ARG A 146 3.83 8.43 -3.53
C ARG A 146 3.90 7.13 -4.32
N GLU A 147 4.75 6.19 -3.95
CA GLU A 147 4.78 4.87 -4.58
C GLU A 147 3.45 4.14 -4.41
N GLU A 148 2.86 4.21 -3.21
CA GLU A 148 1.52 3.67 -2.95
C GLU A 148 0.41 4.34 -3.77
N ILE A 149 0.51 5.66 -4.06
CA ILE A 149 -0.42 6.33 -5.00
C ILE A 149 -0.31 5.70 -6.39
N GLY A 150 0.92 5.45 -6.86
CA GLY A 150 1.17 4.82 -8.15
C GLY A 150 0.59 3.40 -8.22
N TYR A 151 0.74 2.63 -7.14
CA TYR A 151 0.14 1.31 -6.97
C TYR A 151 -1.39 1.37 -6.98
N ALA A 152 -1.99 2.23 -6.15
CA ALA A 152 -3.44 2.40 -6.09
C ALA A 152 -4.06 2.81 -7.45
N LEU A 153 -3.37 3.69 -8.20
CA LEU A 153 -3.77 4.06 -9.56
C LEU A 153 -3.67 2.87 -10.53
N HIS A 154 -2.67 2.00 -10.39
CA HIS A 154 -2.55 0.78 -11.19
C HIS A 154 -3.73 -0.15 -10.94
N GLU A 155 -4.01 -0.47 -9.67
CA GLU A 155 -5.10 -1.37 -9.27
C GLU A 155 -6.48 -0.82 -9.67
N ALA A 156 -6.66 0.50 -9.66
CA ALA A 156 -7.86 1.16 -10.18
C ALA A 156 -7.99 1.08 -11.73
N GLY A 157 -7.06 0.45 -12.45
CA GLY A 157 -7.02 0.41 -13.91
C GLY A 157 -6.64 1.74 -14.56
N ARG A 158 -6.19 2.72 -13.79
CA ARG A 158 -5.83 4.09 -14.24
C ARG A 158 -4.36 4.13 -14.67
N PHE A 159 -3.97 3.20 -15.55
CA PHE A 159 -2.57 2.94 -15.90
C PHE A 159 -1.83 4.16 -16.49
N ALA A 160 -2.51 4.98 -17.29
CA ALA A 160 -1.91 6.21 -17.84
C ALA A 160 -1.57 7.23 -16.75
N GLU A 161 -2.42 7.35 -15.72
CA GLU A 161 -2.18 8.24 -14.59
C GLU A 161 -1.08 7.69 -13.68
N ALA A 162 -1.09 6.38 -13.41
CA ALA A 162 -0.03 5.70 -12.67
C ALA A 162 1.33 5.87 -13.37
N LEU A 163 1.41 5.67 -14.69
CA LEU A 163 2.63 5.84 -15.47
C LEU A 163 3.15 7.28 -15.40
N ALA A 164 2.28 8.28 -15.54
CA ALA A 164 2.67 9.68 -15.44
C ALA A 164 3.18 10.05 -14.04
N HIS A 165 2.47 9.60 -13.00
CA HIS A 165 2.84 9.81 -11.60
C HIS A 165 4.18 9.13 -11.26
N ASN A 166 4.35 7.86 -11.62
CA ASN A 166 5.56 7.09 -11.35
C ASN A 166 6.78 7.64 -12.10
N ARG A 167 6.60 8.23 -13.30
CA ARG A 167 7.70 8.89 -14.03
C ARG A 167 8.21 10.12 -13.28
N GLN A 168 7.31 10.92 -12.72
CA GLN A 168 7.69 12.06 -11.88
C GLN A 168 8.34 11.60 -10.59
N LEU A 169 7.77 10.58 -9.93
CA LEU A 169 8.33 9.99 -8.72
C LEU A 169 9.75 9.45 -8.95
N LEU A 170 10.02 8.84 -10.11
CA LEU A 170 11.35 8.32 -10.42
C LEU A 170 12.40 9.43 -10.49
N ALA A 171 12.08 10.55 -11.13
CA ALA A 171 12.98 11.70 -11.19
C ALA A 171 13.28 12.26 -9.79
N ASP A 172 12.25 12.38 -8.94
CA ASP A 172 12.40 12.88 -7.58
C ASP A 172 13.21 11.91 -6.70
N ALA A 173 12.96 10.60 -6.81
CA ALA A 173 13.67 9.57 -6.07
C ALA A 173 15.15 9.51 -6.49
N GLN A 174 15.45 9.56 -7.79
CA GLN A 174 16.82 9.65 -8.29
C GLN A 174 17.56 10.87 -7.76
N SER A 175 16.89 12.03 -7.71
CA SER A 175 17.47 13.24 -7.14
C SER A 175 17.70 13.10 -5.63
N ALA A 176 16.77 12.47 -4.90
CA ALA A 176 16.88 12.29 -3.45
C ALA A 176 18.00 11.31 -3.07
N PHE A 177 18.16 10.24 -3.86
CA PHE A 177 19.19 9.22 -3.64
C PHE A 177 20.57 9.63 -4.20
N GLY A 178 20.60 10.62 -5.09
CA GLY A 178 21.82 11.05 -5.76
C GLY A 178 22.35 10.03 -6.77
N SER A 179 21.52 9.09 -7.20
CA SER A 179 21.89 8.00 -8.10
C SER A 179 20.71 7.54 -8.94
N SER A 180 20.95 7.31 -10.23
CA SER A 180 19.99 6.65 -11.13
C SER A 180 20.07 5.12 -11.06
N THR A 181 21.03 4.60 -10.30
CA THR A 181 21.28 3.16 -10.14
C THR A 181 21.17 2.68 -8.70
N ASP A 182 20.45 3.42 -7.86
CA ASP A 182 20.15 3.00 -6.49
C ASP A 182 19.16 1.82 -6.51
N GLU A 183 19.45 0.77 -5.75
CA GLU A 183 18.61 -0.45 -5.70
C GLU A 183 17.18 -0.15 -5.23
N ARG A 184 17.00 0.88 -4.40
CA ARG A 184 15.68 1.33 -3.91
C ARG A 184 14.75 1.79 -5.03
N LEU A 185 15.27 2.04 -6.23
CA LEU A 185 14.47 2.39 -7.42
C LEU A 185 13.81 1.17 -8.08
N SER A 186 14.19 -0.05 -7.71
CA SER A 186 13.75 -1.28 -8.38
C SER A 186 12.22 -1.45 -8.37
N GLY A 187 11.56 -1.24 -7.23
CA GLY A 187 10.10 -1.35 -7.10
C GLY A 187 9.38 -0.33 -7.99
N LEU A 188 9.81 0.92 -7.94
CA LEU A 188 9.26 1.98 -8.79
C LEU A 188 9.45 1.73 -10.30
N ILE A 189 10.61 1.21 -10.71
CA ILE A 189 10.88 0.87 -12.11
C ILE A 189 10.02 -0.33 -12.55
N ASN A 190 9.79 -1.30 -11.66
CA ASN A 190 8.85 -2.38 -11.91
C ASN A 190 7.44 -1.84 -12.16
N ASN A 191 6.95 -0.93 -11.31
CA ASN A 191 5.63 -0.33 -11.49
C ASN A 191 5.51 0.39 -12.84
N LEU A 192 6.53 1.17 -13.22
CA LEU A 192 6.61 1.78 -14.55
C LEU A 192 6.53 0.78 -15.70
N ALA A 193 7.21 -0.36 -15.57
CA ALA A 193 7.16 -1.42 -16.57
C ALA A 193 5.75 -2.03 -16.67
N GLN A 194 5.11 -2.33 -15.54
CA GLN A 194 3.76 -2.90 -15.51
C GLN A 194 2.72 -1.90 -16.05
N ASN A 195 2.79 -0.62 -15.66
CA ASN A 195 1.89 0.39 -16.22
C ASN A 195 2.06 0.55 -17.74
N ALA A 196 3.30 0.51 -18.24
CA ALA A 196 3.55 0.56 -19.68
C ALA A 196 3.06 -0.71 -20.39
N TYR A 197 3.21 -1.87 -19.77
CA TYR A 197 2.72 -3.14 -20.29
C TYR A 197 1.19 -3.14 -20.46
N GLU A 198 0.45 -2.73 -19.43
CA GLU A 198 -1.03 -2.65 -19.46
C GLU A 198 -1.55 -1.65 -20.50
N LEU A 199 -0.75 -0.64 -20.87
CA LEU A 199 -1.08 0.31 -21.95
C LEU A 199 -0.71 -0.21 -23.34
N GLY A 200 -0.15 -1.41 -23.46
CA GLY A 200 0.37 -1.96 -24.72
C GLY A 200 1.69 -1.32 -25.18
N GLU A 201 2.34 -0.51 -24.34
CA GLU A 201 3.63 0.14 -24.62
C GLU A 201 4.80 -0.85 -24.40
N HIS A 202 4.74 -2.02 -25.03
CA HIS A 202 5.64 -3.16 -24.75
C HIS A 202 7.14 -2.82 -24.88
N ALA A 203 7.51 -1.97 -25.84
CA ALA A 203 8.90 -1.52 -26.00
C ALA A 203 9.38 -0.68 -24.80
N GLN A 204 8.51 0.16 -24.25
CA GLN A 204 8.79 0.98 -23.07
C GLN A 204 8.87 0.10 -21.82
N ALA A 205 7.95 -0.86 -21.67
CA ALA A 205 7.96 -1.84 -20.58
C ALA A 205 9.27 -2.65 -20.58
N GLN A 206 9.69 -3.15 -21.75
CA GLN A 206 10.95 -3.86 -21.90
C GLN A 206 12.15 -3.00 -21.50
N ALA A 207 12.19 -1.72 -21.89
CA ALA A 207 13.29 -0.83 -21.53
C ALA A 207 13.39 -0.64 -19.99
N TRP A 208 12.26 -0.48 -19.31
CA TRP A 208 12.23 -0.39 -17.85
C TRP A 208 12.65 -1.69 -17.18
N LEU A 209 12.18 -2.85 -17.66
CA LEU A 209 12.62 -4.15 -17.14
C LEU A 209 14.11 -4.38 -17.36
N GLN A 210 14.67 -3.99 -18.51
CA GLN A 210 16.12 -4.07 -18.75
C GLN A 210 16.91 -3.19 -17.78
N GLN A 211 16.41 -1.98 -17.47
CA GLN A 211 17.01 -1.13 -16.45
C GLN A 211 16.94 -1.80 -15.06
N ARG A 212 15.79 -2.36 -14.67
CA ARG A 212 15.63 -3.08 -13.39
C ARG A 212 16.56 -4.30 -13.30
N LEU A 213 16.72 -5.04 -14.39
CA LEU A 213 17.63 -6.18 -14.45
C LEU A 213 19.07 -5.75 -14.19
N ALA A 214 19.51 -4.64 -14.78
CA ALA A 214 20.83 -4.07 -14.54
C ALA A 214 21.02 -3.64 -13.06
N LEU A 215 19.97 -3.11 -12.42
CA LEU A 215 20.01 -2.78 -10.98
C LEU A 215 20.18 -4.02 -10.11
N GLY A 216 19.38 -5.06 -10.34
CA GLY A 216 19.48 -6.33 -9.61
C GLY A 216 20.86 -6.97 -9.79
N GLN A 217 21.41 -6.95 -11.01
CA GLN A 217 22.76 -7.45 -11.27
C GLN A 217 23.85 -6.64 -10.55
N ALA A 218 23.74 -5.31 -10.53
CA ALA A 218 24.72 -4.44 -9.89
C ALA A 218 24.70 -4.54 -8.36
N SER A 219 23.52 -4.72 -7.77
CA SER A 219 23.31 -4.94 -6.32
C SER A 219 23.53 -6.40 -5.89
N GLN A 220 23.69 -7.32 -6.85
CA GLN A 220 23.73 -8.76 -6.62
C GLN A 220 22.45 -9.31 -5.97
N ASP A 221 21.34 -8.57 -6.07
CA ASP A 221 20.01 -9.01 -5.66
C ASP A 221 19.46 -9.99 -6.68
N THR A 222 19.50 -11.27 -6.32
CA THR A 222 19.08 -12.33 -7.23
C THR A 222 17.56 -12.41 -7.36
N ASP A 223 16.81 -11.99 -6.36
CA ASP A 223 15.36 -12.08 -6.40
C ASP A 223 14.83 -11.07 -7.41
N ILE A 224 15.38 -9.84 -7.40
CA ILE A 224 15.13 -8.83 -8.45
C ILE A 224 15.50 -9.37 -9.83
N VAL A 225 16.66 -10.04 -9.96
CA VAL A 225 17.11 -10.60 -11.25
C VAL A 225 16.16 -11.67 -11.75
N LEU A 226 15.81 -12.65 -10.91
CA LEU A 226 14.96 -13.79 -11.29
C LEU A 226 13.54 -13.35 -11.65
N ASP A 227 12.96 -12.42 -10.89
CA ASP A 227 11.65 -11.84 -11.17
C ASP A 227 11.67 -11.00 -12.45
N THR A 228 12.70 -10.17 -12.66
CA THR A 228 12.79 -9.35 -13.88
C THR A 228 12.98 -10.21 -15.14
N LEU A 229 13.78 -11.27 -15.06
CA LEU A 229 13.93 -12.24 -16.17
C LEU A 229 12.61 -12.94 -16.50
N PHE A 230 11.79 -13.23 -15.48
CA PHE A 230 10.46 -13.81 -15.69
C PHE A 230 9.57 -12.86 -16.49
N GLN A 231 9.44 -11.61 -16.03
CA GLN A 231 8.61 -10.61 -16.68
C GLN A 231 9.09 -10.29 -18.10
N LEU A 232 10.41 -10.21 -18.34
CA LEU A 232 10.97 -10.08 -19.69
C LEU A 232 10.63 -11.28 -20.57
N GLY A 233 10.65 -12.50 -20.02
CA GLY A 233 10.33 -13.72 -20.75
C GLY A 233 8.87 -13.77 -21.17
N VAL A 234 7.96 -13.41 -20.25
CA VAL A 234 6.52 -13.27 -20.52
C VAL A 234 6.29 -12.24 -21.64
N LEU A 235 6.85 -11.03 -21.48
CA LEU A 235 6.74 -9.96 -22.46
C LEU A 235 7.29 -10.37 -23.84
N ALA A 236 8.42 -11.08 -23.88
CA ALA A 236 8.99 -11.57 -25.13
C ALA A 236 8.06 -12.59 -25.81
N HIS A 237 7.45 -13.50 -25.07
CA HIS A 237 6.50 -14.48 -25.60
C HIS A 237 5.25 -13.80 -26.18
N GLU A 238 4.61 -12.91 -25.41
CA GLU A 238 3.39 -12.19 -25.82
C GLU A 238 3.63 -11.24 -27.01
N THR A 239 4.87 -10.80 -27.21
CA THR A 239 5.27 -9.99 -28.37
C THR A 239 5.80 -10.81 -29.56
N GLY A 240 5.61 -12.14 -29.55
CA GLY A 240 5.95 -13.01 -30.68
C GLY A 240 7.45 -13.29 -30.82
N ARG A 241 8.20 -13.24 -29.72
CA ARG A 241 9.65 -13.54 -29.66
C ARG A 241 9.94 -14.76 -28.77
N PRO A 242 9.39 -15.94 -29.09
CA PRO A 242 9.52 -17.12 -28.23
C PRO A 242 10.96 -17.61 -28.03
N ALA A 243 11.84 -17.40 -29.02
CA ALA A 243 13.25 -17.75 -28.87
C ALA A 243 13.94 -16.90 -27.76
N GLU A 244 13.57 -15.62 -27.65
CA GLU A 244 14.06 -14.74 -26.60
C GLU A 244 13.45 -15.11 -25.24
N ALA A 245 12.13 -15.39 -25.20
CA ALA A 245 11.45 -15.86 -24.00
C ALA A 245 12.09 -17.14 -23.43
N ARG A 246 12.33 -18.15 -24.28
CA ARG A 246 13.04 -19.38 -23.90
C ARG A 246 14.40 -19.08 -23.28
N ALA A 247 15.19 -18.21 -23.90
CA ALA A 247 16.52 -17.86 -23.42
C ALA A 247 16.47 -17.18 -22.04
N LEU A 248 15.47 -16.32 -21.79
CA LEU A 248 15.27 -15.64 -20.51
C LEU A 248 14.83 -16.61 -19.41
N PHE A 249 13.90 -17.53 -19.70
CA PHE A 249 13.50 -18.57 -18.75
C PHE A 249 14.62 -19.56 -18.46
N GLN A 250 15.43 -19.93 -19.46
CA GLN A 250 16.61 -20.77 -19.23
C GLN A 250 17.65 -20.08 -18.32
N GLN A 251 17.85 -18.77 -18.47
CA GLN A 251 18.74 -18.03 -17.56
C GLN A 251 18.26 -18.11 -16.10
N ARG A 252 16.95 -18.07 -15.85
CA ARG A 252 16.41 -18.26 -14.48
C ARG A 252 16.77 -19.65 -13.92
N VAL A 253 16.62 -20.70 -14.72
CA VAL A 253 16.99 -22.08 -14.36
C VAL A 253 18.48 -22.17 -14.05
N ASP A 254 19.33 -21.55 -14.86
CA ASP A 254 20.79 -21.61 -14.68
C ASP A 254 21.24 -20.86 -13.41
N ILE A 255 20.60 -19.73 -13.08
CA ILE A 255 20.82 -19.00 -11.82
C ILE A 255 20.39 -19.86 -10.64
N ALA A 256 19.19 -20.45 -10.67
CA ALA A 256 18.70 -21.30 -9.58
C ALA A 256 19.61 -22.50 -9.32
N ARG A 257 20.10 -23.18 -10.39
CA ARG A 257 21.12 -24.24 -10.28
C ARG A 257 22.42 -23.77 -9.65
N THR A 258 22.89 -22.59 -10.05
CA THR A 258 24.14 -22.02 -9.52
C THR A 258 24.04 -21.71 -8.02
N LYS A 259 22.84 -21.39 -7.55
CA LYS A 259 22.57 -21.12 -6.14
C LYS A 259 22.35 -22.37 -5.29
N ASP A 260 22.18 -23.54 -5.90
CA ASP A 260 21.83 -24.78 -5.21
C ASP A 260 20.54 -24.64 -4.38
N ASP A 261 19.57 -23.90 -4.93
CA ASP A 261 18.26 -23.65 -4.32
C ASP A 261 17.20 -24.49 -5.05
N GLU A 262 16.75 -25.57 -4.39
CA GLU A 262 15.83 -26.54 -4.98
C GLU A 262 14.45 -25.95 -5.27
N ASP A 263 13.93 -25.08 -4.39
CA ASP A 263 12.62 -24.44 -4.54
C ASP A 263 12.63 -23.46 -5.71
N LEU A 264 13.68 -22.63 -5.81
CA LEU A 264 13.85 -21.72 -6.95
C LEU A 264 14.01 -22.50 -8.27
N LEU A 265 14.71 -23.64 -8.23
CA LEU A 265 14.92 -24.47 -9.41
C LEU A 265 13.61 -25.10 -9.89
N GLU A 266 12.81 -25.64 -8.97
CA GLU A 266 11.49 -26.21 -9.28
C GLU A 266 10.60 -25.15 -9.95
N GLY A 267 10.47 -23.96 -9.36
CA GLY A 267 9.66 -22.88 -9.92
C GLY A 267 10.15 -22.39 -11.29
N ALA A 268 11.47 -22.27 -11.47
CA ALA A 268 12.05 -21.86 -12.76
C ALA A 268 11.83 -22.92 -13.86
N LEU A 269 11.96 -24.21 -13.53
CA LEU A 269 11.70 -25.31 -14.45
C LEU A 269 10.21 -25.42 -14.81
N ALA A 270 9.31 -25.25 -13.84
CA ALA A 270 7.88 -25.23 -14.09
C ALA A 270 7.50 -24.12 -15.07
N THR A 271 8.03 -22.90 -14.87
CA THR A 271 7.82 -21.78 -15.80
C THR A 271 8.28 -22.13 -17.23
N LEU A 272 9.49 -22.69 -17.38
CA LEU A 272 10.03 -23.03 -18.69
C LEU A 272 9.20 -24.13 -19.38
N ALA A 273 8.77 -25.14 -18.63
CA ALA A 273 7.92 -26.21 -19.14
C ALA A 273 6.55 -25.68 -19.61
N GLU A 274 5.88 -24.84 -18.81
CA GLU A 274 4.62 -24.21 -19.18
C GLU A 274 4.75 -23.39 -20.48
N PHE A 275 5.83 -22.62 -20.61
CA PHE A 275 6.11 -21.89 -21.84
C PHE A 275 6.31 -22.83 -23.05
N GLU A 276 7.07 -23.92 -22.90
CA GLU A 276 7.31 -24.88 -23.97
C GLU A 276 6.05 -25.63 -24.39
N GLU A 277 5.15 -25.93 -23.46
CA GLU A 277 3.85 -26.54 -23.76
C GLU A 277 2.95 -25.58 -24.57
N ARG A 278 2.90 -24.29 -24.20
CA ARG A 278 2.14 -23.28 -24.96
C ARG A 278 2.64 -23.17 -26.41
N GLU A 279 3.96 -23.15 -26.59
CA GLU A 279 4.60 -23.12 -27.92
C GLU A 279 4.26 -24.36 -28.76
N GLN A 280 4.24 -25.55 -28.15
CA GLN A 280 3.88 -26.79 -28.85
C GLN A 280 2.41 -26.84 -29.27
N GLN A 281 1.52 -26.24 -28.49
CA GLN A 281 0.09 -26.19 -28.76
C GLN A 281 -0.30 -25.12 -29.78
N GLY A 282 0.66 -24.30 -30.24
CA GLY A 282 0.42 -23.23 -31.21
C GLY A 282 -0.56 -22.17 -30.69
N GLN A 283 -0.68 -22.02 -29.37
CA GLN A 283 -1.51 -20.99 -28.76
C GLN A 283 -0.70 -19.69 -28.75
N PRO A 284 -1.09 -18.65 -29.51
CA PRO A 284 -0.52 -17.33 -29.28
C PRO A 284 -0.90 -16.86 -27.87
N GLY A 285 0.08 -16.29 -27.17
CA GLY A 285 -0.11 -15.58 -25.89
C GLY A 285 -1.07 -14.41 -26.02
#